data_AF-A0A0G3BBM1-F1
#
_entry.id   AF-A0A0G3BBM1-F1
#
_cell.length_a   1.000
_cell.length_b   1.000
_cell.length_c   1.000
_cell.angle_alpha   90.00
_cell.angle_beta   90.00
_cell.angle_gamma   90.00
#
_symmetry.space_group_name_H-M   'P 1'
#
loop_
_entity.id
_entity.type
_entity.pdbx_description
1 polymer ?
#
loop_
_entity_poly.entity_id
_entity_poly.type
_entity_poly.pdbx_seq_one_letter_code
_entity_poly.pdbx_strand_id
1 'polypeptide(L)'
;MEMFNSDWRYFGRTSGMADIYEIFRCPADKKKLGLTDIPLMERLRSDGTWFQDPTDRALMDEMFSGWFSESDEISPEKARELFERWKTIDDWPGRE
;
A
#
# COMPACT_ATOMS: atom_id res chain seq x y z
N MET A 1 17.87 -3.31 8.06
CA MET A 1 16.51 -3.78 7.73
C MET A 1 16.21 -3.31 6.33
N GLU A 2 15.95 -4.22 5.40
CA GLU A 2 15.51 -3.84 4.05
C GLU A 2 14.07 -3.34 4.12
N MET A 3 13.84 -2.12 3.63
CA MET A 3 12.53 -1.42 3.63
C MET A 3 11.48 -2.15 2.77
N PHE A 4 11.95 -2.86 1.74
CA PHE A 4 11.16 -3.71 0.86
C PHE A 4 11.78 -5.10 0.81
N ASN A 5 11.06 -6.14 1.23
CA ASN A 5 11.54 -7.52 1.29
C ASN A 5 10.40 -8.52 1.02
N SER A 6 10.73 -9.81 0.85
CA SER A 6 9.79 -10.86 0.48
C SER A 6 8.85 -11.34 1.60
N ASP A 7 9.04 -10.88 2.84
CA ASP A 7 8.17 -11.25 3.97
C ASP A 7 6.84 -10.47 3.95
N TRP A 8 6.68 -9.55 3.00
CA TRP A 8 5.52 -8.70 2.82
C TRP A 8 4.98 -8.77 1.40
N ARG A 9 3.65 -8.68 1.29
CA ARG A 9 2.95 -8.35 0.03
C ARG A 9 2.75 -6.84 -0.02
N TYR A 10 2.91 -6.26 -1.20
CA TYR A 10 2.77 -4.81 -1.43
C TYR A 10 1.61 -4.53 -2.35
N PHE A 11 0.89 -3.44 -2.14
CA PHE A 11 -0.29 -3.08 -2.91
C PHE A 11 -0.23 -1.62 -3.30
N GLY A 12 -0.55 -1.32 -4.55
CA GLY A 12 -0.63 0.04 -5.08
C GLY A 12 -2.07 0.51 -5.18
N ARG A 13 -2.48 1.44 -4.33
CA ARG A 13 -3.83 2.01 -4.37
C ARG A 13 -3.92 3.09 -5.45
N THR A 14 -4.95 2.98 -6.29
CA THR A 14 -5.26 3.94 -7.36
C THR A 14 -6.59 4.67 -7.15
N SER A 15 -7.49 4.12 -6.33
CA SER A 15 -8.88 4.61 -6.15
C SER A 15 -9.60 4.88 -7.47
N GLY A 16 -9.33 4.04 -8.47
CA GLY A 16 -9.92 4.20 -9.80
C GLY A 16 -9.23 5.19 -10.73
N MET A 17 -8.12 5.78 -10.30
CA MET A 17 -7.25 6.58 -11.17
C MET A 17 -6.29 5.70 -11.96
N ALA A 18 -5.58 6.31 -12.93
CA ALA A 18 -4.59 5.60 -13.73
C ALA A 18 -3.29 5.32 -12.97
N ASP A 19 -2.95 6.18 -12.00
CA ASP A 19 -1.69 6.15 -11.27
C ASP A 19 -1.87 5.68 -9.83
N ILE A 20 -0.88 4.92 -9.34
CA ILE A 20 -0.77 4.56 -7.92
C ILE A 20 -0.39 5.82 -7.15
N TYR A 21 -1.10 6.09 -6.07
CA TYR A 21 -0.84 7.26 -5.21
C TYR A 21 -0.58 6.87 -3.74
N GLU A 22 -0.89 5.63 -3.33
CA GLU A 22 -0.51 5.10 -2.03
C GLU A 22 0.03 3.68 -2.16
N ILE A 23 0.99 3.35 -1.29
CA ILE A 23 1.54 2.00 -1.16
C ILE A 23 1.13 1.45 0.19
N PHE A 24 0.54 0.27 0.18
CA PHE A 24 0.25 -0.51 1.37
C PHE A 24 1.10 -1.79 1.38
N ARG A 25 1.29 -2.36 2.56
CA ARG A 25 1.83 -3.71 2.70
C ARG A 25 1.10 -4.50 3.77
N CYS A 26 1.11 -5.82 3.65
CA CYS A 26 0.68 -6.74 4.71
C CYS A 26 1.59 -7.98 4.75
N PRO A 27 1.60 -8.75 5.85
CA PRO A 27 2.43 -9.94 5.95
C PRO A 27 2.16 -10.96 4.84
N ALA A 28 3.21 -11.58 4.29
CA ALA A 28 3.11 -12.49 3.14
C ALA A 28 2.42 -13.83 3.44
N ASP A 29 2.21 -14.16 4.71
CA ASP A 29 1.46 -15.35 5.13
C ASP A 29 -0.03 -15.27 4.75
N LYS A 30 -0.51 -14.09 4.38
CA LYS A 30 -1.88 -13.85 3.93
C LYS A 30 -2.08 -14.30 2.49
N LYS A 31 -2.94 -15.31 2.32
CA LYS A 31 -3.34 -15.84 1.00
C LYS A 31 -4.39 -15.01 0.28
N LYS A 32 -5.20 -14.23 1.01
CA LYS A 32 -6.28 -13.40 0.46
C LYS A 32 -6.40 -12.11 1.25
N LEU A 33 -6.71 -11.01 0.56
CA LEU A 33 -7.12 -9.76 1.20
C LEU A 33 -8.60 -9.82 1.55
N GLY A 34 -8.94 -9.51 2.80
CA GLY A 34 -10.29 -9.27 3.25
C GLY A 34 -10.38 -8.10 4.22
N LEU A 35 -11.60 -7.68 4.56
CA LEU A 35 -11.83 -6.60 5.53
C LEU A 35 -11.17 -6.86 6.90
N THR A 36 -10.98 -8.13 7.26
CA THR A 36 -10.29 -8.56 8.48
C THR A 36 -8.80 -8.26 8.47
N ASP A 37 -8.21 -7.95 7.31
CA ASP A 37 -6.79 -7.66 7.15
C ASP A 37 -6.47 -6.17 7.20
N ILE A 38 -7.46 -5.28 7.19
CA ILE A 38 -7.25 -3.83 7.40
C ILE A 38 -6.38 -3.54 8.64
N PRO A 39 -6.60 -4.19 9.81
CA PRO A 39 -5.76 -3.99 10.99
C PRO A 39 -4.32 -4.50 10.83
N LEU A 40 -3.95 -5.11 9.71
CA LEU A 40 -2.61 -5.62 9.40
C LEU A 40 -2.01 -4.90 8.18
N MET A 41 -2.75 -3.99 7.55
CA MET A 41 -2.26 -3.21 6.43
C MET A 41 -1.51 -1.98 6.94
N GLU A 42 -0.28 -1.83 6.49
CA GLU A 42 0.54 -0.68 6.79
C GLU A 42 0.69 0.18 5.53
N ARG A 43 0.45 1.48 5.64
CA ARG A 43 0.62 2.47 4.59
C ARG A 43 2.02 3.07 4.66
N LEU A 44 2.68 3.22 3.50
CA LEU A 44 3.95 3.91 3.40
C LEU A 44 3.77 5.43 3.57
N ARG A 45 4.72 6.07 4.27
CA ARG A 45 4.81 7.53 4.45
C ARG A 45 5.98 8.13 3.68
N SER A 46 5.95 9.45 3.53
CA SER A 46 6.97 10.26 2.83
C SER A 46 8.37 10.09 3.42
N ASP A 47 8.46 9.85 4.73
CA ASP A 47 9.71 9.60 5.46
C ASP A 47 10.24 8.16 5.32
N GLY A 48 9.51 7.27 4.62
CA GLY A 48 9.83 5.86 4.46
C GLY A 48 9.37 4.96 5.61
N THR A 49 8.64 5.51 6.58
CA THR A 49 8.03 4.72 7.66
C THR A 49 6.72 4.08 7.21
N TRP A 50 6.32 3.05 7.92
CA TRP A 50 5.07 2.32 7.70
C TRP A 50 4.11 2.61 8.84
N PHE A 51 2.90 3.01 8.48
CA PHE A 51 1.87 3.42 9.42
C PHE A 51 0.63 2.56 9.29
N GLN A 52 0.20 1.98 10.40
CA GLN A 52 -0.99 1.15 10.46
C GLN A 52 -2.18 1.98 10.96
N ASP A 53 -3.22 2.10 10.14
CA ASP A 53 -4.50 2.70 10.53
C ASP A 53 -5.59 1.62 10.51
N PRO A 54 -5.93 1.02 11.67
CA PRO A 54 -6.97 -0.01 11.73
C PRO A 54 -8.38 0.55 11.47
N THR A 55 -8.52 1.87 11.34
CA THR A 55 -9.77 2.59 11.14
C THR A 55 -9.84 3.33 9.80
N ASP A 56 -8.99 2.98 8.83
CA ASP A 56 -8.99 3.61 7.50
C ASP A 56 -10.27 3.29 6.72
N ARG A 57 -11.30 4.10 6.96
CA ARG A 57 -12.63 3.93 6.39
C ARG A 57 -12.61 4.02 4.86
N ALA A 58 -11.73 4.83 4.29
CA ALA A 58 -11.63 4.96 2.83
C ALA A 58 -11.10 3.67 2.20
N LEU A 59 -10.08 3.05 2.81
CA LEU A 59 -9.59 1.74 2.38
C LEU A 59 -10.65 0.65 2.58
N MET A 60 -11.37 0.67 3.70
CA MET A 60 -12.48 -0.28 3.95
C MET A 60 -13.59 -0.17 2.88
N ASP A 61 -14.01 1.05 2.55
CA ASP A 61 -15.05 1.29 1.55
C ASP A 61 -14.61 0.82 0.16
N GLU A 62 -13.33 1.01 -0.20
CA GLU A 62 -12.77 0.53 -1.46
C GLU A 62 -12.62 -0.98 -1.52
N MET A 63 -12.20 -1.62 -0.43
CA MET A 63 -12.17 -3.08 -0.33
C MET A 63 -13.58 -3.67 -0.43
N PHE A 64 -14.57 -3.06 0.21
CA PHE A 64 -15.97 -3.50 0.11
C PHE A 64 -16.52 -3.35 -1.31
N SER A 65 -16.14 -2.25 -1.98
CA SER A 65 -16.61 -1.92 -3.33
C SER A 65 -15.80 -2.60 -4.44
N GLY A 66 -14.72 -3.31 -4.10
CA GLY A 66 -13.82 -3.98 -5.06
C GLY A 66 -12.87 -3.06 -5.81
N TRP A 67 -12.74 -1.80 -5.39
CA TRP A 67 -11.78 -0.83 -5.95
C TRP A 67 -10.36 -0.99 -5.39
N PHE A 68 -10.22 -1.80 -4.33
CA PHE A 68 -8.95 -2.22 -3.79
C PHE A 68 -9.01 -3.71 -3.45
N SER A 69 -8.08 -4.49 -3.97
CA SER A 69 -8.13 -5.95 -3.99
C SER A 69 -6.73 -6.56 -4.15
N GLU A 70 -6.68 -7.89 -4.27
CA GLU A 70 -5.43 -8.60 -4.58
C GLU A 70 -4.87 -8.29 -5.98
N SER A 71 -5.71 -7.78 -6.90
CA SER A 71 -5.24 -7.38 -8.23
C SER A 71 -4.38 -6.12 -8.20
N ASP A 72 -4.42 -5.38 -7.09
CA ASP A 72 -3.62 -4.18 -6.85
C ASP A 72 -2.24 -4.53 -6.26
N GLU A 73 -1.92 -5.83 -6.14
CA GLU A 73 -0.60 -6.30 -5.69
C GLU A 73 0.50 -5.87 -6.67
N ILE A 74 1.58 -5.31 -6.12
CA ILE A 74 2.76 -4.88 -6.85
C ILE A 74 4.00 -5.58 -6.29
N SER A 75 5.04 -5.72 -7.11
CA SER A 75 6.28 -6.32 -6.65
C SER A 75 7.02 -5.41 -5.64
N PRO A 76 7.87 -5.96 -4.75
CA PRO A 76 8.71 -5.16 -3.86
C PRO A 76 9.60 -4.16 -4.61
N GLU A 77 10.08 -4.54 -5.80
CA GLU A 77 10.86 -3.67 -6.67
C GLU A 77 10.02 -2.50 -7.16
N LYS A 78 8.77 -2.74 -7.58
CA LYS A 78 7.87 -1.69 -8.03
C LYS A 78 7.53 -0.71 -6.91
N ALA A 79 7.29 -1.20 -5.70
CA ALA A 79 7.04 -0.37 -4.53
C ALA A 79 8.26 0.51 -4.20
N ARG A 80 9.48 -0.06 -4.29
CA ARG A 80 10.74 0.67 -4.13
C ARG A 80 10.93 1.74 -5.20
N GLU A 81 10.71 1.41 -6.47
CA GLU A 81 10.81 2.35 -7.59
C GLU A 81 9.87 3.55 -7.42
N LEU A 82 8.62 3.31 -7.00
CA LEU A 82 7.64 4.37 -6.76
C LEU A 82 8.08 5.28 -5.60
N PHE A 83 8.51 4.70 -4.48
CA PHE A 83 8.99 5.46 -3.33
C PHE A 83 10.20 6.34 -3.68
N GLU A 84 11.22 5.76 -4.31
CA GLU A 84 12.43 6.50 -4.71
C GLU A 84 12.09 7.60 -5.73
N ARG A 85 11.16 7.34 -6.66
CA ARG A 85 10.66 8.34 -7.59
C ARG A 85 10.03 9.51 -6.84
N TRP A 86 9.01 9.27 -6.01
CA TRP A 86 8.29 10.33 -5.27
C TRP A 86 9.22 11.15 -4.39
N LYS A 87 10.17 10.50 -3.73
CA LYS A 87 11.18 11.16 -2.90
C LYS A 87 12.15 12.03 -3.72
N THR A 88 12.54 11.58 -4.91
CA THR A 88 13.50 12.30 -5.76
C THR A 88 12.89 13.60 -6.32
N ILE A 89 11.60 13.59 -6.61
CA ILE A 89 10.91 14.74 -7.21
C ILE A 89 10.14 15.61 -6.19
N ASP A 90 10.21 15.25 -4.90
CA ASP A 90 9.48 15.91 -3.79
C ASP A 90 7.96 16.03 -4.07
N ASP A 91 7.38 15.02 -4.71
CA ASP A 91 5.98 14.98 -5.14
C ASP A 91 5.32 13.74 -4.52
N TRP A 92 5.07 13.81 -3.21
CA TRP A 92 4.40 12.74 -2.49
C TRP A 92 2.89 12.78 -2.78
N PRO A 93 2.33 11.75 -3.44
CA PRO A 93 0.92 11.81 -3.88
C PRO A 93 -0.05 11.27 -2.81
N GLY A 94 0.47 10.56 -1.81
CA GLY A 94 -0.32 9.89 -0.78
C GLY A 94 -0.55 10.76 0.45
N ARG A 95 -1.29 10.21 1.42
CA ARG A 95 -1.46 10.84 2.74
C ARG A 95 -0.15 10.82 3.52
N GLU A 96 -0.03 11.67 4.55
CA GLU A 96 1.01 11.59 5.59
C GLU A 96 0.51 10.79 6.78
#